data_AF-A0A8C5G7I4-F1
#
_entry.id   AF-A0A8C5G7I4-F1
#
_cell.length_a   1.000
_cell.length_b   1.000
_cell.length_c   1.000
_cell.angle_alpha   90.00
_cell.angle_beta   90.00
_cell.angle_gamma   90.00
#
_symmetry.space_group_name_H-M   'P 1'
#
loop_
_entity.id
_entity.type
_entity.pdbx_description
1 polymer ?
#
loop_
_entity_poly.entity_id
_entity_poly.type
_entity_poly.pdbx_seq_one_letter_code
_entity_poly.pdbx_strand_id
1 'polypeptide(L)'
;MKDQSSSEEVMRILEEAPNAQKALRENYNNLQSVAEYCYDNYVMSGDSSLKALEETKNFTTQSLASVAYQISSLANQMLSLLNAQTNQLLHMESSINLVGQVSLTIANGC
;
A
#
# COMPACT_ATOMS: atom_id res chain seq x y z
N MET A 1 -22.38 8.63 12.20
CA MET A 1 -21.25 7.86 12.81
C MET A 1 -20.51 7.02 11.78
N LYS A 2 -21.17 6.35 10.82
CA LYS A 2 -20.48 5.50 9.82
C LYS A 2 -19.72 6.30 8.74
N ASP A 3 -20.22 7.47 8.34
CA ASP A 3 -19.57 8.31 7.32
C ASP A 3 -18.30 9.00 7.82
N GLN A 4 -18.27 9.37 9.11
CA GLN A 4 -17.11 10.00 9.75
C GLN A 4 -15.93 9.01 9.87
N SER A 5 -16.24 7.74 10.16
CA SER A 5 -15.25 6.64 10.19
C SER A 5 -14.62 6.38 8.82
N SER A 6 -15.40 6.46 7.72
CA SER A 6 -14.87 6.21 6.38
C SER A 6 -13.98 7.36 5.88
N SER A 7 -14.28 8.61 6.27
CA SER A 7 -13.46 9.77 5.90
C SER A 7 -12.10 9.79 6.62
N GLU A 8 -12.06 9.38 7.89
CA GLU A 8 -10.80 9.27 8.65
C GLU A 8 -9.88 8.17 8.12
N GLU A 9 -10.45 7.02 7.74
CA GLU A 9 -9.73 5.92 7.10
C GLU A 9 -9.10 6.34 5.76
N VAL A 10 -9.86 7.06 4.92
CA VAL A 10 -9.35 7.62 3.66
C VAL A 10 -8.17 8.56 3.90
N MET A 11 -8.29 9.46 4.89
CA MET A 11 -7.23 10.42 5.18
C MET A 11 -5.93 9.74 5.62
N ARG A 12 -6.04 8.70 6.46
CA ARG A 12 -4.89 7.88 6.85
C ARG A 12 -4.26 7.16 5.67
N ILE A 13 -5.07 6.54 4.80
CA ILE A 13 -4.53 5.82 3.64
C ILE A 13 -3.83 6.78 2.67
N LEU A 14 -4.37 7.98 2.46
CA LEU A 14 -3.74 9.00 1.62
C LEU A 14 -2.40 9.49 2.18
N GLU A 15 -2.18 9.39 3.49
CA GLU A 15 -0.90 9.69 4.13
C GLU A 15 0.06 8.48 4.11
N GLU A 16 -0.44 7.28 4.38
CA GLU A 16 0.38 6.07 4.52
C GLU A 16 0.80 5.45 3.17
N ALA A 17 -0.08 5.43 2.17
CA ALA A 17 0.18 4.78 0.89
C ALA A 17 1.36 5.39 0.11
N PRO A 18 1.53 6.73 0.03
CA PRO A 18 2.72 7.32 -0.59
C PRO A 18 4.02 6.94 0.13
N ASN A 19 3.99 6.89 1.46
CA ASN A 19 5.14 6.49 2.27
C ASN A 19 5.48 5.02 2.07
N ALA A 20 4.48 4.13 2.03
CA ALA A 20 4.67 2.72 1.72
C ALA A 20 5.21 2.50 0.30
N GLN A 21 4.73 3.26 -0.68
CA GLN A 21 5.26 3.23 -2.04
C GLN A 21 6.73 3.72 -2.10
N LYS A 22 7.05 4.78 -1.35
CA LYS A 22 8.43 5.28 -1.23
C LYS A 22 9.34 4.23 -0.61
N ALA A 23 8.91 3.60 0.50
CA ALA A 23 9.66 2.54 1.16
C ALA A 23 9.91 1.35 0.23
N LEU A 24 8.93 0.95 -0.58
CA LEU A 24 9.09 -0.11 -1.57
C LEU A 24 10.11 0.26 -2.67
N ARG A 25 10.11 1.51 -3.11
CA ARG A 25 11.10 2.02 -4.08
C ARG A 25 12.50 2.12 -3.48
N GLU A 26 12.63 2.54 -2.23
CA GLU A 26 13.91 2.56 -1.51
C GLU A 26 14.44 1.14 -1.31
N ASN A 27 13.56 0.19 -0.97
CA ASN A 27 13.91 -1.21 -0.80
C ASN A 27 14.49 -1.82 -2.10
N TYR A 28 13.97 -1.44 -3.27
CA TYR A 28 14.57 -1.85 -4.55
C TYR A 28 16.07 -1.53 -4.64
N ASN A 29 16.47 -0.30 -4.26
CA ASN A 29 17.89 0.09 -4.27
C ASN A 29 18.67 -0.69 -3.20
N ASN A 30 18.09 -0.90 -2.02
CA ASN A 30 18.72 -1.66 -0.95
C ASN A 30 18.99 -3.11 -1.37
N LEU A 31 18.06 -3.75 -2.09
CA LEU A 31 18.23 -5.10 -2.61
C LEU A 31 19.39 -5.20 -3.58
N GLN A 32 19.61 -4.17 -4.40
CA GLN A 32 20.76 -4.13 -5.27
C GLN A 32 22.07 -4.10 -4.47
N SER A 33 22.16 -3.25 -3.44
CA SER A 33 23.34 -3.23 -2.55
C SER A 33 23.54 -4.53 -1.78
N VAL A 34 22.45 -5.20 -1.35
CA VAL A 34 22.51 -6.52 -0.70
C VAL A 34 23.04 -7.57 -1.68
N ALA A 35 22.61 -7.53 -2.95
CA ALA A 35 23.08 -8.46 -3.97
C ALA A 35 24.58 -8.27 -4.26
N GLU A 36 25.02 -7.02 -4.42
CA GLU A 36 26.44 -6.66 -4.59
C GLU A 36 27.26 -7.14 -3.39
N TYR A 37 26.80 -6.87 -2.16
CA TYR A 37 27.45 -7.35 -0.95
C TYR A 37 27.56 -8.88 -0.91
N CYS A 38 26.47 -9.61 -1.19
CA CYS A 38 26.48 -11.07 -1.17
C CYS A 38 27.47 -11.65 -2.18
N TYR A 39 27.55 -11.04 -3.37
CA TYR A 39 28.51 -11.43 -4.40
C TYR A 39 29.95 -11.21 -3.94
N ASP A 40 30.29 -10.00 -3.51
CA ASP A 40 31.65 -9.63 -3.08
C ASP A 40 32.07 -10.46 -1.87
N ASN A 41 31.20 -10.61 -0.88
CA ASN A 41 31.44 -11.42 0.31
C ASN A 41 31.75 -12.87 -0.07
N TYR A 42 30.98 -13.47 -0.99
CA TYR A 42 31.23 -14.84 -1.42
C TYR A 42 32.57 -15.00 -2.15
N VAL A 43 32.87 -14.12 -3.11
CA VAL A 43 34.11 -14.20 -3.92
C VAL A 43 35.35 -13.95 -3.06
N MET A 44 35.29 -13.02 -2.11
CA MET A 44 36.42 -12.65 -1.25
C MET A 44 36.63 -13.62 -0.07
N SER A 45 35.69 -14.53 0.21
CA SER A 45 35.71 -15.39 1.40
C SER A 45 36.66 -16.59 1.34
N GLY A 46 37.18 -16.96 0.16
CA GLY A 46 38.08 -18.12 0.01
C GLY A 46 37.52 -19.40 0.65
N ASP A 47 38.24 -19.98 1.60
CA ASP A 47 37.84 -21.19 2.33
C ASP A 47 36.54 -21.01 3.15
N SER A 48 36.14 -19.77 3.45
CA SER A 48 34.89 -19.45 4.17
C SER A 48 33.68 -19.26 3.25
N SER A 49 33.80 -19.55 1.94
CA SER A 49 32.73 -19.36 0.95
C SER A 49 31.41 -20.06 1.31
N LEU A 50 31.46 -21.23 1.97
CA LEU A 50 30.24 -21.91 2.46
C LEU A 50 29.48 -21.09 3.50
N LYS A 51 30.20 -20.38 4.39
CA LYS A 51 29.59 -19.51 5.39
C LYS A 51 28.98 -18.26 4.73
N ALA A 52 29.69 -17.66 3.77
CA ALA A 52 29.18 -16.53 2.98
C ALA A 52 27.94 -16.90 2.14
N LEU A 53 27.88 -18.14 1.64
CA LEU A 53 26.69 -18.65 0.95
C LEU A 53 25.49 -18.77 1.89
N GLU A 54 25.70 -19.26 3.12
CA GLU A 54 24.62 -19.36 4.10
C GLU A 54 24.09 -17.97 4.51
N GLU A 55 25.00 -17.00 4.66
CA GLU A 55 24.63 -15.59 4.86
C GLU A 55 23.82 -15.04 3.68
N THR A 56 24.22 -15.35 2.45
CA THR A 56 23.48 -14.96 1.23
C THR A 56 22.06 -15.54 1.21
N LYS A 57 21.87 -16.81 1.63
CA LYS A 57 20.53 -17.40 1.75
C LYS A 57 19.68 -16.68 2.80
N ASN A 58 20.26 -16.29 3.92
CA ASN A 58 19.57 -15.53 4.95
C ASN A 58 19.12 -14.16 4.43
N PHE A 59 20.01 -13.42 3.76
CA PHE A 59 19.64 -12.15 3.12
C PHE A 59 18.56 -12.33 2.05
N THR A 60 18.64 -13.40 1.25
CA THR A 60 17.63 -13.72 0.23
C THR A 60 16.26 -13.97 0.87
N THR A 61 16.21 -14.74 1.96
CA THR A 61 14.97 -15.03 2.69
C THR A 61 14.37 -13.76 3.30
N GLN A 62 15.20 -12.94 3.94
CA GLN A 62 14.77 -11.65 4.52
C GLN A 62 14.27 -10.68 3.45
N SER A 63 14.99 -10.58 2.33
CA SER A 63 14.63 -9.75 1.18
C SER A 63 13.27 -10.15 0.60
N LEU A 64 13.06 -11.46 0.39
CA LEU A 64 11.80 -11.98 -0.11
C LEU A 64 10.63 -11.65 0.84
N ALA A 65 10.80 -11.89 2.14
CA ALA A 65 9.78 -11.59 3.14
C ALA A 65 9.46 -10.09 3.20
N SER A 66 10.50 -9.24 3.16
CA SER A 66 10.37 -7.77 3.19
C SER A 66 9.57 -7.25 1.99
N VAL A 67 9.93 -7.67 0.77
CA VAL A 67 9.22 -7.25 -0.45
C VAL A 67 7.78 -7.76 -0.46
N ALA A 68 7.56 -9.03 -0.11
CA ALA A 68 6.22 -9.61 -0.08
C ALA A 68 5.29 -8.86 0.91
N TYR A 69 5.80 -8.53 2.10
CA TYR A 69 5.06 -7.75 3.09
C TYR A 69 4.72 -6.35 2.58
N GLN A 70 5.69 -5.63 2.00
CA GLN A 70 5.48 -4.28 1.50
C GLN A 70 4.46 -4.22 0.36
N ILE A 71 4.53 -5.17 -0.59
CA ILE A 71 3.55 -5.28 -1.68
C ILE A 71 2.16 -5.58 -1.12
N SER A 72 2.05 -6.54 -0.20
CA SER A 72 0.77 -6.90 0.43
C SER A 72 0.16 -5.73 1.20
N SER A 73 0.97 -5.00 1.97
CA SER A 73 0.52 -3.83 2.73
C SER A 73 -0.01 -2.73 1.80
N LEU A 74 0.74 -2.38 0.75
CA LEU A 74 0.33 -1.35 -0.21
C LEU A 74 -0.95 -1.75 -0.96
N ALA A 75 -1.06 -3.01 -1.38
CA ALA A 75 -2.25 -3.51 -2.06
C ALA A 75 -3.50 -3.40 -1.18
N ASN A 76 -3.40 -3.79 0.10
CA ASN A 76 -4.51 -3.69 1.05
C ASN A 76 -4.93 -2.23 1.30
N GLN A 77 -3.96 -1.32 1.45
CA GLN A 77 -4.24 0.10 1.60
C GLN A 77 -4.97 0.66 0.37
N MET A 78 -4.49 0.36 -0.84
CA MET A 78 -5.16 0.80 -2.08
C MET A 78 -6.58 0.23 -2.21
N LEU A 79 -6.80 -1.04 -1.88
CA LEU A 79 -8.13 -1.65 -1.89
C LEU A 79 -9.08 -0.95 -0.88
N SER A 80 -8.60 -0.64 0.33
CA SER A 80 -9.42 0.08 1.30
C SER A 80 -9.78 1.49 0.80
N LEU A 81 -8.83 2.20 0.19
CA LEU A 81 -9.09 3.52 -0.41
C LEU A 81 -10.18 3.46 -1.49
N LEU A 82 -10.08 2.50 -2.41
CA LEU A 82 -11.07 2.32 -3.49
C LEU A 82 -12.46 1.97 -2.95
N ASN A 83 -12.53 1.13 -1.93
CA ASN A 83 -13.79 0.79 -1.27
C ASN A 83 -14.42 2.02 -0.59
N ALA A 84 -13.61 2.82 0.11
CA ALA A 84 -14.08 4.02 0.76
C ALA A 84 -14.56 5.08 -0.25
N GLN A 85 -13.81 5.31 -1.33
CA GLN A 85 -14.22 6.18 -2.43
C GLN A 85 -15.53 5.73 -3.08
N THR A 86 -15.70 4.42 -3.30
CA THR A 86 -16.95 3.85 -3.84
C THR A 86 -18.13 4.14 -2.92
N ASN A 87 -17.98 3.95 -1.61
CA ASN A 87 -19.02 4.25 -0.64
C ASN A 87 -19.36 5.75 -0.60
N GLN A 88 -18.35 6.63 -0.68
CA GLN A 88 -18.56 8.07 -0.76
C GLN A 88 -19.38 8.46 -2.00
N LEU A 89 -19.09 7.87 -3.17
CA LEU A 89 -19.84 8.13 -4.40
C LEU A 89 -21.30 7.66 -4.29
N LEU A 90 -21.56 6.48 -3.73
CA LEU A 90 -22.92 5.98 -3.50
C LEU A 90 -23.71 6.91 -2.56
N HIS A 91 -23.06 7.45 -1.52
CA HIS A 91 -23.69 8.41 -0.63
C HIS A 91 -23.99 9.74 -1.35
N MET A 92 -23.08 10.21 -2.21
CA MET A 92 -23.31 11.39 -3.05
C MET A 92 -24.47 11.19 -4.02
N GLU A 93 -24.56 10.03 -4.67
CA GLU A 93 -25.68 9.67 -5.55
C GLU A 93 -27.02 9.72 -4.82
N SER A 94 -27.10 9.10 -3.63
CA SER A 94 -28.30 9.16 -2.78
C SER A 94 -28.68 10.60 -2.39
N SER A 95 -27.68 11.42 -2.05
CA SER A 95 -27.89 12.83 -1.69
C SER A 95 -28.42 13.64 -2.87
N ILE A 96 -27.89 13.41 -4.09
CA ILE A 96 -28.37 14.03 -5.32
C ILE A 96 -29.80 13.62 -5.63
N ASN A 97 -30.12 12.32 -5.50
CA ASN A 97 -31.48 11.82 -5.69
C ASN A 97 -32.48 12.47 -4.72
N LEU A 98 -32.09 12.64 -3.45
CA LEU A 98 -32.93 13.32 -2.46
C LEU A 98 -33.18 14.78 -2.83
N VAL A 99 -32.14 15.52 -3.22
CA VAL A 99 -32.26 16.92 -3.69
C VAL A 99 -33.17 17.02 -4.92
N GLY A 100 -33.07 16.06 -5.86
CA GLY A 100 -33.94 15.97 -7.02
C GLY A 100 -35.41 15.77 -6.64
N GLN A 101 -35.70 14.86 -5.70
CA GLN A 101 -37.06 14.63 -5.20
C GLN A 101 -37.65 15.87 -4.51
N VAL A 102 -36.86 16.53 -3.67
CA VAL A 102 -37.28 17.78 -3.00
C VAL A 102 -37.58 18.87 -4.04
N SER A 103 -36.72 19.03 -5.04
CA SER A 103 -36.91 20.01 -6.12
C SER A 103 -38.18 19.73 -6.93
N LEU A 104 -38.45 18.47 -7.25
CA LEU A 104 -39.68 18.05 -7.94
C LEU A 104 -40.92 18.28 -7.07
N THR A 105 -40.83 18.08 -5.76
CA THR A 105 -41.93 18.30 -4.82
C THR A 105 -42.29 19.79 -4.76
N ILE A 106 -41.28 20.66 -4.68
CA ILE A 106 -41.46 22.11 -4.72
C ILE A 106 -42.03 22.57 -6.07
N ALA A 107 -41.55 22.02 -7.19
CA ALA A 107 -42.00 22.40 -8.53
C ALA A 107 -43.45 21.99 -8.83
N ASN A 108 -43.94 20.90 -8.24
CA ASN A 108 -45.32 20.42 -8.43
C ASN A 108 -46.33 21.07 -7.47
N GLY A 109 -45.93 22.10 -6.72
CA GLY A 109 -46.87 22.99 -6.03
C GLY A 109 -47.53 22.41 -4.78
N CYS A 110 -46.73 21.80 -3.89
CA CYS A 110 -47.01 21.94 -2.47
C CYS A 110 -46.49 23.28 -1.96
#